data_AF-N0CQ15-F1
#
_entry.id   AF-N0CQ15-F1
#
_cell.length_a   1.000
_cell.length_b   1.000
_cell.length_c   1.000
_cell.angle_alpha   90.00
_cell.angle_beta   90.00
_cell.angle_gamma   90.00
#
_symmetry.space_group_name_H-M   'P 1'
#
loop_
_entity.id
_entity.type
_entity.pdbx_description
1 polymer ?
#
loop_
_entity_poly.entity_id
_entity_poly.type
_entity_poly.pdbx_seq_one_letter_code
_entity_poly.pdbx_strand_id
1 'polypeptide(L)'
;MSRIALTAAALALGAFALTACSSTPSAATIETDKVVSVPEGGDAGDSPLDFMKLSLEIIDGCPPLDGTRTGKHLGPSDIPTVAQDSSIKPAGKPGDRLPLPADPPPTDEPVPAVSDGSLLEPVPLTKPEVCYADKFAAHITTALKGTGENAAEVRTALKRAGYFDEQIVDMKPESGSPRVRIDLREWDTRIALQVVHVGTSGTVVEKFGAQPTAPLKDVRYIPAPTEP
;
A
#
# COMPACT_ATOMS: atom_id res chain seq x y z
N MET A 1 45.48 -47.31 -24.11
CA MET A 1 45.87 -48.56 -23.42
C MET A 1 45.90 -48.28 -21.92
N SER A 2 45.62 -49.27 -21.06
CA SER A 2 45.33 -49.06 -19.63
C SER A 2 46.43 -49.58 -18.69
N ARG A 3 46.61 -48.93 -17.53
CA ARG A 3 47.02 -49.45 -16.17
C ARG A 3 47.40 -48.22 -15.30
N ILE A 4 46.90 -47.93 -14.09
CA ILE A 4 46.44 -48.66 -12.87
C ILE A 4 47.53 -48.81 -11.79
N ALA A 5 47.37 -48.07 -10.69
CA ALA A 5 47.74 -48.32 -9.27
C ALA A 5 47.00 -47.27 -8.40
N LEU A 6 46.39 -47.46 -7.20
CA LEU A 6 46.66 -48.29 -6.00
C LEU A 6 47.89 -47.76 -5.19
N THR A 7 47.92 -47.54 -3.87
CA THR A 7 46.98 -47.62 -2.70
C THR A 7 47.58 -46.75 -1.53
N ALA A 8 47.06 -46.46 -0.32
CA ALA A 8 45.86 -46.78 0.50
C ALA A 8 45.62 -45.61 1.52
N ALA A 9 44.41 -45.30 2.04
CA ALA A 9 43.63 -45.88 3.16
C ALA A 9 44.07 -45.53 4.62
N ALA A 10 43.19 -44.84 5.37
CA ALA A 10 43.04 -44.84 6.85
C ALA A 10 41.64 -44.24 7.18
N LEU A 11 40.66 -44.95 7.75
CA LEU A 11 40.50 -45.52 9.10
C LEU A 11 40.22 -44.50 10.24
N ALA A 12 38.94 -44.41 10.62
CA ALA A 12 38.49 -44.11 11.98
C ALA A 12 37.14 -44.82 12.19
N LEU A 13 37.05 -45.73 13.17
CA LEU A 13 35.77 -46.38 13.56
C LEU A 13 35.14 -45.61 14.73
N GLY A 14 33.81 -45.49 14.72
CA GLY A 14 33.02 -45.01 15.85
C GLY A 14 31.66 -45.71 15.87
N ALA A 15 31.51 -46.71 16.73
CA ALA A 15 30.28 -47.49 16.87
C ALA A 15 30.01 -47.81 18.35
N PHE A 16 28.77 -47.66 18.78
CA PHE A 16 28.26 -48.17 20.06
C PHE A 16 26.82 -48.72 19.90
N ALA A 17 26.49 -49.72 20.73
CA ALA A 17 25.24 -50.50 20.69
C ALA A 17 23.98 -49.64 20.93
N LEU A 18 22.83 -49.87 20.28
CA LEU A 18 21.95 -51.06 20.15
C LEU A 18 21.13 -51.45 21.40
N THR A 19 19.91 -50.90 21.49
CA THR A 19 18.69 -51.45 22.12
C THR A 19 17.47 -50.74 21.51
N ALA A 20 16.31 -51.34 21.20
CA ALA A 20 15.89 -52.75 21.19
C ALA A 20 14.76 -52.98 20.14
N CYS A 21 14.28 -54.22 20.02
CA CYS A 21 13.49 -54.75 18.90
C CYS A 21 12.04 -54.23 18.73
N SER A 22 11.57 -54.18 17.47
CA SER A 22 10.44 -55.03 17.02
C SER A 22 10.40 -55.21 15.48
N SER A 23 9.81 -56.32 15.03
CA SER A 23 9.65 -56.75 13.63
C SER A 23 8.56 -55.92 12.88
N THR A 24 8.41 -55.89 11.56
CA THR A 24 8.59 -56.91 10.50
C THR A 24 8.76 -56.23 9.12
N PRO A 25 9.51 -56.77 8.15
CA PRO A 25 9.60 -56.19 6.80
C PRO A 25 8.38 -56.49 5.91
N SER A 26 8.08 -55.57 5.00
CA SER A 26 7.36 -55.85 3.75
C SER A 26 8.11 -55.16 2.60
N ALA A 27 8.07 -55.72 1.39
CA ALA A 27 9.00 -55.39 0.32
C ALA A 27 8.34 -54.62 -0.84
N ALA A 28 9.18 -53.83 -1.53
CA ALA A 28 8.97 -53.17 -2.81
C ALA A 28 7.84 -52.10 -2.90
N THR A 29 8.25 -50.86 -3.18
CA THR A 29 8.01 -50.21 -4.48
C THR A 29 9.08 -49.14 -4.69
N ILE A 30 9.30 -48.73 -5.94
CA ILE A 30 10.29 -47.72 -6.35
C ILE A 30 9.74 -46.32 -6.07
N GLU A 31 10.54 -45.42 -5.49
CA GLU A 31 10.43 -44.00 -5.83
C GLU A 31 11.79 -43.28 -5.78
N THR A 32 11.99 -42.36 -6.71
CA THR A 32 13.21 -41.56 -6.93
C THR A 32 13.19 -40.26 -6.14
N ASP A 33 14.38 -39.65 -6.01
CA ASP A 33 14.61 -38.24 -5.66
C ASP A 33 13.61 -37.55 -4.72
N LYS A 34 13.97 -37.54 -3.43
CA LYS A 34 13.41 -36.57 -2.48
C LYS A 34 13.97 -35.18 -2.79
N VAL A 35 13.43 -34.55 -3.84
CA VAL A 35 13.58 -33.12 -4.09
C VAL A 35 13.19 -32.38 -2.81
N VAL A 36 14.06 -31.48 -2.34
CA VAL A 36 13.70 -30.57 -1.25
C VAL A 36 12.71 -29.56 -1.83
N SER A 37 11.42 -29.78 -1.58
CA SER A 37 10.39 -28.78 -1.87
C SER A 37 10.75 -27.48 -1.16
N VAL A 38 11.10 -26.46 -1.95
CA VAL A 38 10.99 -25.07 -1.51
C VAL A 38 9.56 -24.91 -0.97
N PRO A 39 9.34 -24.28 0.21
CA PRO A 39 8.00 -24.02 0.69
C PRO A 39 7.24 -23.24 -0.38
N GLU A 40 6.19 -23.85 -0.90
CA GLU A 40 5.35 -23.28 -1.94
C GLU A 40 4.83 -21.92 -1.46
N GLY A 41 4.88 -20.91 -2.33
CA GLY A 41 4.48 -19.55 -1.97
C GLY A 41 3.00 -19.52 -1.62
N GLY A 42 2.69 -19.56 -0.33
CA GLY A 42 1.32 -19.56 0.17
C GLY A 42 0.54 -18.38 -0.39
N ASP A 43 -0.71 -18.63 -0.76
CA ASP A 43 -1.56 -17.68 -1.46
C ASP A 43 -1.71 -16.39 -0.64
N ALA A 44 -1.11 -15.31 -1.12
CA ALA A 44 -0.69 -14.19 -0.29
C ALA A 44 -1.79 -13.14 -0.15
N GLY A 45 -2.79 -13.48 0.66
CA GLY A 45 -3.75 -12.53 1.22
C GLY A 45 -4.99 -12.28 0.35
N ASP A 46 -6.04 -13.07 0.60
CA ASP A 46 -7.46 -12.71 0.41
C ASP A 46 -8.24 -12.85 1.75
N SER A 47 -7.52 -12.87 2.89
CA SER A 47 -8.04 -13.09 4.24
C SER A 47 -7.88 -11.84 5.11
N PRO A 48 -8.95 -11.07 5.40
CA PRO A 48 -8.89 -9.88 6.24
C PRO A 48 -8.32 -10.14 7.65
N LEU A 49 -8.42 -11.38 8.15
CA LEU A 49 -7.85 -11.76 9.45
C LEU A 49 -6.32 -11.79 9.42
N ASP A 50 -5.71 -12.15 8.28
CA ASP A 50 -4.26 -12.20 8.15
C ASP A 50 -3.67 -10.79 7.96
N PHE A 51 -4.36 -9.88 7.27
CA PHE A 51 -3.98 -8.45 7.25
C PHE A 51 -4.19 -7.78 8.62
N MET A 52 -5.27 -8.10 9.35
CA MET A 52 -5.45 -7.62 10.73
C MET A 52 -4.30 -8.08 11.63
N LYS A 53 -3.87 -9.34 11.52
CA LYS A 53 -2.72 -9.88 12.24
C LYS A 53 -1.41 -9.18 11.83
N LEU A 54 -1.16 -9.05 10.53
CA LEU A 54 0.01 -8.34 10.00
C LEU A 54 0.05 -6.88 10.47
N SER A 55 -1.09 -6.20 10.49
CA SER A 55 -1.22 -4.81 10.95
C SER A 55 -0.83 -4.69 12.42
N LEU A 56 -1.32 -5.59 13.28
CA LEU A 56 -0.95 -5.65 14.70
C LEU A 56 0.55 -5.90 14.91
N GLU A 57 1.19 -6.68 14.04
CA GLU A 57 2.65 -6.94 14.07
C GLU A 57 3.45 -5.71 13.58
N ILE A 58 3.02 -5.06 12.51
CA ILE A 58 3.65 -3.86 11.95
C ILE A 58 3.61 -2.68 12.95
N ILE A 59 2.47 -2.43 13.59
CA ILE A 59 2.27 -1.29 14.49
C ILE A 59 2.83 -1.50 15.91
N ASP A 60 3.49 -2.63 16.19
CA ASP A 60 4.03 -2.92 17.53
C ASP A 60 4.94 -1.79 18.06
N GLY A 61 4.82 -1.47 19.35
CA GLY A 61 5.51 -0.34 19.98
C GLY A 61 4.99 1.06 19.62
N CYS A 62 4.01 1.22 18.72
CA CYS A 62 3.31 2.50 18.56
C CYS A 62 2.28 2.75 19.68
N PRO A 63 1.96 4.01 20.00
CA PRO A 63 0.88 4.32 20.94
C PRO A 63 -0.48 3.85 20.40
N PRO A 64 -1.45 3.48 21.25
CA PRO A 64 -2.81 3.17 20.79
C PRO A 64 -3.42 4.39 20.08
N LEU A 65 -4.27 4.11 19.10
CA LEU A 65 -5.06 5.15 18.42
C LEU A 65 -5.94 5.91 19.43
N ASP A 66 -5.93 7.24 19.34
CA ASP A 66 -6.77 8.09 20.17
C ASP A 66 -8.25 7.79 19.87
N GLY A 67 -8.99 7.24 20.85
CA GLY A 67 -10.42 6.89 20.72
C GLY A 67 -11.39 8.08 20.50
N THR A 68 -10.85 9.27 20.24
CA THR A 68 -11.59 10.44 19.80
C THR A 68 -12.06 10.25 18.35
N ARG A 69 -13.27 9.72 18.18
CA ARG A 69 -14.02 9.76 16.91
C ARG A 69 -14.04 11.19 16.36
N THR A 70 -13.15 11.49 15.40
CA THR A 70 -13.14 12.76 14.67
C THR A 70 -14.29 12.89 13.69
N GLY A 71 -14.98 11.79 13.39
CA GLY A 71 -16.34 11.83 12.87
C GLY A 71 -17.30 12.34 13.94
N LYS A 72 -17.61 13.65 13.91
CA LYS A 72 -18.75 14.22 14.64
C LYS A 72 -19.99 13.46 14.19
N HIS A 73 -20.53 12.62 15.06
CA HIS A 73 -21.64 11.73 14.73
C HIS A 73 -22.88 12.57 14.43
N LEU A 74 -23.17 12.80 13.15
CA LEU A 74 -24.43 13.40 12.73
C LEU A 74 -25.53 12.47 13.24
N GLY A 75 -26.45 13.03 14.02
CA GLY A 75 -27.59 12.28 14.53
C GLY A 75 -28.65 12.14 13.44
N PRO A 76 -29.71 11.35 13.67
CA PRO A 76 -30.87 11.27 12.76
C PRO A 76 -31.65 12.60 12.54
N SER A 77 -31.14 13.73 13.07
CA SER A 77 -31.76 15.05 13.01
C SER A 77 -31.14 15.99 11.97
N ASP A 78 -29.93 15.69 11.46
CA ASP A 78 -29.20 16.55 10.51
C ASP A 78 -29.59 16.27 9.05
N ILE A 79 -30.90 16.13 8.77
CA ILE A 79 -31.45 16.11 7.41
C ILE A 79 -31.71 17.57 6.99
N PRO A 80 -31.03 18.10 5.95
CA PRO A 80 -31.40 19.40 5.40
C PRO A 80 -32.81 19.32 4.84
N THR A 81 -33.74 20.11 5.38
CA THR A 81 -35.10 20.22 4.82
C THR A 81 -34.99 20.83 3.42
N VAL A 82 -35.17 19.98 2.39
CA VAL A 82 -35.27 20.43 1.01
C VAL A 82 -36.52 21.30 0.89
N ALA A 83 -36.32 22.60 0.71
CA ALA A 83 -37.41 23.52 0.39
C ALA A 83 -37.94 23.19 -1.01
N GLN A 84 -39.03 22.44 -1.09
CA GLN A 84 -39.80 22.30 -2.32
C GLN A 84 -40.48 23.63 -2.65
N ASP A 85 -39.87 24.42 -3.55
CA ASP A 85 -40.55 25.54 -4.20
C ASP A 85 -40.50 25.39 -5.73
N SER A 86 -41.39 24.53 -6.24
CA SER A 86 -41.53 24.24 -7.66
C SER A 86 -42.49 25.21 -8.33
N SER A 87 -42.02 26.39 -8.73
CA SER A 87 -42.81 27.37 -9.48
C SER A 87 -42.17 27.79 -10.81
N ILE A 88 -42.52 27.08 -11.89
CA ILE A 88 -42.08 27.38 -13.25
C ILE A 88 -43.18 28.12 -14.01
N LYS A 89 -42.95 29.38 -14.40
CA LYS A 89 -43.58 30.01 -15.57
C LYS A 89 -42.67 31.06 -16.25
N PRO A 90 -42.84 31.36 -17.56
CA PRO A 90 -41.72 31.83 -18.38
C PRO A 90 -41.91 33.18 -19.12
N ALA A 91 -40.84 33.57 -19.85
CA ALA A 91 -40.83 34.39 -21.08
C ALA A 91 -40.88 35.94 -21.00
N GLY A 92 -39.72 36.54 -20.66
CA GLY A 92 -38.85 37.21 -21.65
C GLY A 92 -39.11 38.64 -22.14
N LYS A 93 -38.03 39.45 -22.19
CA LYS A 93 -37.66 40.37 -23.31
C LYS A 93 -36.18 40.82 -23.18
N PRO A 94 -35.52 41.30 -24.27
CA PRO A 94 -34.08 41.64 -24.27
C PRO A 94 -33.79 43.15 -24.12
N GLY A 95 -32.63 43.45 -23.51
CA GLY A 95 -32.08 44.78 -23.21
C GLY A 95 -31.31 44.71 -21.87
N ASP A 96 -30.14 45.30 -21.66
CA ASP A 96 -29.32 46.16 -22.53
C ASP A 96 -27.83 45.82 -22.41
N ARG A 97 -27.00 46.38 -23.32
CA ARG A 97 -25.53 46.24 -23.28
C ARG A 97 -24.92 47.15 -22.23
N LEU A 98 -24.09 46.61 -21.35
CA LEU A 98 -23.11 47.37 -20.55
C LEU A 98 -21.68 47.06 -21.01
N PRO A 99 -20.72 47.99 -20.86
CA PRO A 99 -19.37 47.82 -21.42
C PRO A 99 -18.50 46.89 -20.58
N LEU A 100 -17.63 46.12 -21.25
CA LEU A 100 -16.50 45.44 -20.61
C LEU A 100 -15.44 46.46 -20.20
N PRO A 101 -14.93 46.43 -18.96
CA PRO A 101 -13.65 47.06 -18.61
C PRO A 101 -12.51 46.42 -19.42
N ALA A 102 -11.44 47.18 -19.68
CA ALA A 102 -10.31 46.75 -20.50
C ALA A 102 -9.32 45.83 -19.74
N ASP A 103 -8.54 45.06 -20.50
CA ASP A 103 -7.52 44.14 -19.98
C ASP A 103 -6.43 44.88 -19.16
N PRO A 104 -5.98 44.31 -18.02
CA PRO A 104 -4.69 44.66 -17.43
C PRO A 104 -3.53 44.11 -18.30
N PRO A 105 -2.33 44.71 -18.23
CA PRO A 105 -1.18 44.25 -19.01
C PRO A 105 -0.70 42.85 -18.60
N PRO A 106 -0.07 42.08 -19.51
CA PRO A 106 0.50 40.79 -19.17
C PRO A 106 1.58 40.96 -18.10
N THR A 107 1.32 40.36 -16.94
CA THR A 107 2.33 40.15 -15.91
C THR A 107 2.90 38.75 -16.12
N ASP A 108 4.24 38.61 -16.08
CA ASP A 108 4.89 37.30 -16.06
C ASP A 108 4.67 36.63 -14.69
N GLU A 109 3.44 36.17 -14.45
CA GLU A 109 3.14 35.28 -13.33
C GLU A 109 3.80 33.91 -13.58
N PRO A 110 4.44 33.31 -12.56
CA PRO A 110 4.91 31.93 -12.67
C PRO A 110 3.76 31.01 -13.05
N VAL A 111 4.01 30.08 -14.00
CA VAL A 111 2.99 29.16 -14.54
C VAL A 111 2.19 28.56 -13.37
N PRO A 112 0.86 28.80 -13.31
CA PRO A 112 0.08 28.37 -12.16
C PRO A 112 0.16 26.86 -12.02
N ALA A 113 0.31 26.39 -10.78
CA ALA A 113 0.23 24.97 -10.46
C ALA A 113 -1.08 24.39 -11.03
N VAL A 114 -1.00 23.17 -11.57
CA VAL A 114 -2.09 22.50 -12.29
C VAL A 114 -3.40 22.68 -11.54
N SER A 115 -4.42 23.25 -12.19
CA SER A 115 -5.61 23.77 -11.51
C SER A 115 -6.41 22.69 -10.76
N ASP A 116 -6.07 22.47 -9.48
CA ASP A 116 -6.63 21.43 -8.59
C ASP A 116 -8.07 21.73 -8.12
N GLY A 117 -8.91 22.32 -8.96
CA GLY A 117 -10.26 22.80 -8.64
C GLY A 117 -11.30 21.71 -8.29
N SER A 118 -10.85 20.50 -7.97
CA SER A 118 -11.67 19.37 -7.54
C SER A 118 -10.94 18.38 -6.62
N LEU A 119 -9.70 18.64 -6.20
CA LEU A 119 -9.01 17.76 -5.25
C LEU A 119 -9.41 18.08 -3.80
N LEU A 120 -9.59 17.03 -3.00
CA LEU A 120 -9.91 17.13 -1.58
C LEU A 120 -8.62 17.38 -0.78
N GLU A 121 -8.62 18.38 0.10
CA GLU A 121 -7.44 18.67 0.94
C GLU A 121 -7.13 17.52 1.93
N PRO A 122 -5.85 17.19 2.16
CA PRO A 122 -5.45 16.15 3.11
C PRO A 122 -5.73 16.59 4.55
N VAL A 123 -6.07 15.64 5.42
CA VAL A 123 -6.32 15.89 6.84
C VAL A 123 -5.08 15.62 7.70
N PRO A 124 -4.88 16.37 8.80
CA PRO A 124 -3.73 16.15 9.68
C PRO A 124 -3.87 14.85 10.49
N LEU A 125 -2.88 13.96 10.37
CA LEU A 125 -2.76 12.73 11.16
C LEU A 125 -2.44 13.05 12.64
N THR A 126 -2.91 12.21 13.56
CA THR A 126 -2.52 12.24 14.98
C THR A 126 -1.11 11.67 15.19
N LYS A 127 -0.55 11.79 16.40
CA LYS A 127 0.75 11.19 16.74
C LYS A 127 0.73 9.64 16.67
N PRO A 128 -0.32 8.93 17.16
CA PRO A 128 -0.49 7.50 16.89
C PRO A 128 -0.55 7.18 15.39
N GLU A 129 -1.38 7.89 14.61
CA GLU A 129 -1.54 7.64 13.17
C GLU A 129 -0.23 7.85 12.39
N VAL A 130 0.58 8.86 12.76
CA VAL A 130 1.92 9.06 12.18
C VAL A 130 2.84 7.87 12.45
N CYS A 131 2.86 7.36 13.69
CA CYS A 131 3.68 6.19 14.04
C CYS A 131 3.26 4.96 13.23
N TYR A 132 1.96 4.72 13.10
CA TYR A 132 1.41 3.61 12.31
C TYR A 132 1.82 3.76 10.84
N ALA A 133 1.63 4.94 10.26
CA ALA A 133 1.99 5.25 8.87
C ALA A 133 3.49 5.02 8.61
N ASP A 134 4.38 5.42 9.53
CA ASP A 134 5.82 5.21 9.39
C ASP A 134 6.22 3.73 9.49
N LYS A 135 5.53 2.92 10.30
CA LYS A 135 5.72 1.46 10.34
C LYS A 135 5.29 0.80 9.02
N PHE A 136 4.11 1.12 8.49
CA PHE A 136 3.66 0.60 7.19
C PHE A 136 4.55 1.07 6.04
N ALA A 137 5.06 2.32 6.07
CA ALA A 137 6.02 2.83 5.10
C ALA A 137 7.34 2.05 5.12
N ALA A 138 7.86 1.69 6.31
CA ALA A 138 9.05 0.86 6.45
C ALA A 138 8.83 -0.59 5.96
N HIS A 139 7.62 -1.15 6.14
CA HIS A 139 7.21 -2.45 5.60
C HIS A 139 7.19 -2.43 4.06
N ILE A 140 6.49 -1.47 3.44
CA ILE A 140 6.44 -1.29 1.98
C ILE A 140 7.84 -1.10 1.39
N THR A 141 8.64 -0.21 1.99
CA THR A 141 10.02 0.07 1.56
C THR A 141 10.91 -1.17 1.68
N THR A 142 10.56 -2.15 2.52
CA THR A 142 11.25 -3.44 2.62
C THR A 142 10.72 -4.47 1.64
N ALA A 143 9.41 -4.57 1.46
CA ALA A 143 8.77 -5.49 0.52
C ALA A 143 9.11 -5.18 -0.95
N LEU A 144 9.31 -3.91 -1.30
CA LEU A 144 9.68 -3.48 -2.66
C LEU A 144 11.19 -3.55 -2.95
N LYS A 145 12.04 -4.03 -2.02
CA LYS A 145 13.48 -4.23 -2.28
C LYS A 145 13.69 -5.29 -3.36
N GLY A 146 14.36 -4.92 -4.45
CA GLY A 146 14.59 -5.82 -5.59
C GLY A 146 13.36 -6.07 -6.47
N THR A 147 12.29 -5.28 -6.32
CA THR A 147 11.19 -5.24 -7.29
C THR A 147 11.63 -4.43 -8.52
N GLY A 148 11.07 -4.74 -9.70
CA GLY A 148 11.35 -4.02 -10.94
C GLY A 148 10.47 -2.79 -11.17
N GLU A 149 10.78 -2.08 -12.24
CA GLU A 149 10.30 -0.70 -12.50
C GLU A 149 8.91 -0.62 -13.17
N ASN A 150 8.13 -1.71 -13.18
CA ASN A 150 6.77 -1.72 -13.73
C ASN A 150 5.68 -1.92 -12.68
N ALA A 151 4.50 -1.35 -12.94
CA ALA A 151 3.40 -1.32 -11.98
C ALA A 151 2.84 -2.72 -11.62
N ALA A 152 2.93 -3.69 -12.54
CA ALA A 152 2.44 -5.05 -12.29
C ALA A 152 3.33 -5.80 -11.29
N GLU A 153 4.65 -5.63 -11.37
CA GLU A 153 5.61 -6.16 -10.38
C GLU A 153 5.44 -5.47 -9.03
N VAL A 154 5.30 -4.14 -9.00
CA VAL A 154 5.04 -3.37 -7.76
C VAL A 154 3.74 -3.84 -7.09
N ARG A 155 2.63 -4.00 -7.83
CA ARG A 155 1.37 -4.52 -7.30
C ARG A 155 1.52 -5.96 -6.79
N THR A 156 2.22 -6.82 -7.53
CA THR A 156 2.49 -8.21 -7.12
C THR A 156 3.33 -8.29 -5.84
N ALA A 157 4.32 -7.40 -5.69
CA ALA A 157 5.15 -7.32 -4.49
C ALA A 157 4.38 -6.77 -3.28
N LEU A 158 3.46 -5.81 -3.47
CA LEU A 158 2.54 -5.33 -2.44
C LEU A 158 1.56 -6.42 -1.99
N LYS A 159 0.97 -7.19 -2.91
CA LYS A 159 0.16 -8.37 -2.55
C LYS A 159 0.95 -9.37 -1.71
N ARG A 160 2.17 -9.72 -2.13
CA ARG A 160 3.08 -10.58 -1.36
C ARG A 160 3.44 -10.01 0.03
N ALA A 161 3.34 -8.69 0.21
CA ALA A 161 3.52 -8.03 1.50
C ALA A 161 2.27 -8.03 2.39
N GLY A 162 1.14 -8.55 1.90
CA GLY A 162 -0.14 -8.68 2.59
C GLY A 162 -1.23 -7.67 2.21
N TYR A 163 -1.01 -6.79 1.23
CA TYR A 163 -1.99 -5.76 0.84
C TYR A 163 -2.99 -6.28 -0.21
N PHE A 164 -4.29 -6.11 0.05
CA PHE A 164 -5.37 -6.52 -0.88
C PHE A 164 -5.51 -5.60 -2.09
N ASP A 165 -6.21 -6.04 -3.14
CA ASP A 165 -6.44 -5.22 -4.35
C ASP A 165 -7.25 -3.94 -4.04
N GLU A 166 -8.17 -4.01 -3.08
CA GLU A 166 -8.99 -2.88 -2.61
C GLU A 166 -8.18 -1.80 -1.90
N GLN A 167 -7.06 -2.19 -1.25
CA GLN A 167 -6.15 -1.26 -0.59
C GLN A 167 -5.18 -0.61 -1.58
N ILE A 168 -4.88 -1.25 -2.72
CA ILE A 168 -3.92 -0.76 -3.72
C ILE A 168 -4.61 0.07 -4.81
N VAL A 169 -4.64 1.38 -4.61
CA VAL A 169 -5.21 2.36 -5.55
C VAL A 169 -4.14 2.78 -6.57
N ASP A 170 -4.30 2.39 -7.83
CA ASP A 170 -3.38 2.81 -8.90
C ASP A 170 -3.44 4.33 -9.13
N MET A 171 -2.28 4.96 -9.28
CA MET A 171 -2.16 6.37 -9.65
C MET A 171 -1.46 6.50 -11.00
N LYS A 172 -1.64 7.64 -11.68
CA LYS A 172 -0.80 8.00 -12.83
C LYS A 172 0.69 7.95 -12.42
N PRO A 173 1.59 7.32 -13.18
CA PRO A 173 3.02 7.30 -12.90
C PRO A 173 3.63 8.69 -12.65
N GLU A 174 4.68 8.74 -11.84
CA GLU A 174 5.39 9.96 -11.47
C GLU A 174 6.80 9.93 -12.04
N SER A 175 7.15 10.89 -12.90
CA SER A 175 8.42 10.89 -13.66
C SER A 175 8.72 9.60 -14.45
N GLY A 176 7.67 8.81 -14.76
CA GLY A 176 7.76 7.49 -15.41
C GLY A 176 7.73 6.31 -14.44
N SER A 177 8.06 6.52 -13.16
CA SER A 177 8.04 5.49 -12.12
C SER A 177 6.61 5.09 -11.72
N PRO A 178 6.35 3.79 -11.46
CA PRO A 178 5.08 3.34 -10.88
C PRO A 178 4.74 4.10 -9.60
N ARG A 179 3.49 4.56 -9.52
CA ARG A 179 2.93 5.23 -8.35
C ARG A 179 1.60 4.59 -7.98
N VAL A 180 1.44 4.27 -6.71
CA VAL A 180 0.18 3.79 -6.12
C VAL A 180 -0.09 4.53 -4.82
N ARG A 181 -1.33 4.44 -4.33
CA ARG A 181 -1.69 4.81 -2.95
C ARG A 181 -2.17 3.56 -2.21
N ILE A 182 -1.73 3.41 -0.97
CA ILE A 182 -2.18 2.34 -0.09
C ILE A 182 -3.21 2.93 0.86
N ASP A 183 -4.41 2.35 0.86
CA ASP A 183 -5.46 2.68 1.81
C ASP A 183 -5.26 1.91 3.11
N LEU A 184 -5.09 2.67 4.21
CA LEU A 184 -4.93 2.15 5.56
C LEU A 184 -5.99 2.74 6.50
N ARG A 185 -7.11 3.25 5.97
CA ARG A 185 -8.23 3.87 6.72
C ARG A 185 -9.12 2.83 7.39
N GLU A 186 -8.47 1.98 8.16
CA GLU A 186 -9.10 0.94 8.96
C GLU A 186 -9.42 1.46 10.37
N TRP A 187 -10.52 1.00 10.97
CA TRP A 187 -10.88 1.24 12.37
C TRP A 187 -10.94 2.73 12.76
N ASP A 188 -11.72 3.53 12.02
CA ASP A 188 -11.90 5.00 12.15
C ASP A 188 -10.60 5.84 11.93
N THR A 189 -9.48 5.24 11.49
CA THR A 189 -8.25 5.99 11.13
C THR A 189 -8.37 6.72 9.78
N ARG A 190 -7.43 7.65 9.55
CA ARG A 190 -7.38 8.51 8.36
C ARG A 190 -6.12 8.25 7.52
N ILE A 191 -5.37 7.18 7.80
CA ILE A 191 -4.04 6.94 7.24
C ILE A 191 -4.13 6.52 5.77
N ALA A 192 -3.34 7.18 4.93
CA ALA A 192 -3.03 6.71 3.59
C ALA A 192 -1.55 6.95 3.27
N LEU A 193 -0.98 6.11 2.40
CA LEU A 193 0.41 6.24 1.95
C LEU A 193 0.44 6.45 0.43
N GLN A 194 1.31 7.33 -0.06
CA GLN A 194 1.68 7.38 -1.47
C GLN A 194 3.03 6.70 -1.65
N VAL A 195 3.09 5.76 -2.60
CA VAL A 195 4.28 4.95 -2.91
C VAL A 195 4.72 5.29 -4.32
N VAL A 196 5.97 5.74 -4.48
CA VAL A 196 6.65 5.89 -5.76
C VAL A 196 7.86 4.95 -5.78
N HIS A 197 7.86 3.98 -6.70
CA HIS A 197 8.91 2.97 -6.78
C HIS A 197 9.83 3.22 -7.98
N VAL A 198 11.10 3.49 -7.73
CA VAL A 198 12.13 3.84 -8.72
C VAL A 198 13.10 2.65 -8.91
N GLY A 199 12.57 1.43 -8.80
CA GLY A 199 13.31 0.19 -9.00
C GLY A 199 14.51 0.06 -8.09
N THR A 200 15.67 -0.14 -8.72
CA THR A 200 16.96 -0.24 -8.03
C THR A 200 17.39 1.05 -7.33
N SER A 201 16.84 2.21 -7.70
CA SER A 201 17.06 3.49 -7.01
C SER A 201 16.26 3.61 -5.71
N GLY A 202 15.37 2.67 -5.41
CA GLY A 202 14.64 2.57 -4.15
C GLY A 202 13.15 2.90 -4.25
N THR A 203 12.54 3.13 -3.09
CA THR A 203 11.11 3.46 -2.95
C THR A 203 10.98 4.70 -2.08
N VAL A 204 10.20 5.68 -2.53
CA VAL A 204 9.72 6.78 -1.70
C VAL A 204 8.32 6.42 -1.21
N VAL A 205 8.10 6.49 0.10
CA VAL A 205 6.79 6.29 0.71
C VAL A 205 6.50 7.47 1.63
N GLU A 206 5.55 8.33 1.24
CA GLU A 206 5.11 9.46 2.05
C GLU A 206 3.70 9.22 2.61
N LYS A 207 3.50 9.66 3.86
CA LYS A 207 2.26 9.54 4.60
C LYS A 207 1.39 10.79 4.43
N PHE A 208 0.08 10.60 4.22
CA PHE A 208 -0.90 11.68 4.23
C PHE A 208 -2.20 11.21 4.91
N GLY A 209 -3.04 12.17 5.31
CA GLY A 209 -4.35 11.86 5.86
C GLY A 209 -5.47 12.07 4.85
N ALA A 210 -6.44 11.17 4.81
CA ALA A 210 -7.65 11.27 4.01
C ALA A 210 -8.91 11.06 4.86
N GLN A 211 -9.99 11.78 4.56
CA GLN A 211 -11.30 11.55 5.20
C GLN A 211 -11.79 10.13 4.88
N PRO A 212 -12.48 9.41 5.79
CA PRO A 212 -12.86 8.00 5.58
C PRO A 212 -13.62 7.69 4.29
N THR A 213 -14.44 8.63 3.79
CA THR A 213 -15.24 8.45 2.56
C THR A 213 -14.64 9.10 1.31
N ALA A 214 -13.48 9.74 1.40
CA ALA A 214 -12.81 10.34 0.24
C ALA A 214 -12.27 9.24 -0.72
N PRO A 215 -12.43 9.34 -2.05
CA PRO A 215 -11.69 8.48 -2.96
C PRO A 215 -10.21 8.86 -2.90
N LEU A 216 -9.29 7.94 -2.55
CA LEU A 216 -7.89 8.31 -2.32
C LEU A 216 -7.21 8.97 -3.53
N LYS A 217 -7.59 8.58 -4.75
CA LYS A 217 -7.12 9.21 -6.00
C LYS A 217 -7.44 10.70 -6.11
N ASP A 218 -8.50 11.16 -5.46
CA ASP A 218 -9.04 12.53 -5.55
C ASP A 218 -8.58 13.41 -4.37
N VAL A 219 -7.74 12.88 -3.46
CA VAL A 219 -7.12 13.65 -2.37
C VAL A 219 -5.84 14.33 -2.88
N ARG A 220 -5.66 15.62 -2.58
CA ARG A 220 -4.44 16.36 -2.85
C ARG A 220 -3.29 15.73 -2.06
N TYR A 221 -2.18 15.49 -2.77
CA TYR A 221 -0.89 15.21 -2.15
C TYR A 221 -0.08 16.50 -2.10
N ILE A 222 0.44 16.81 -0.91
CA ILE A 222 1.44 17.84 -0.70
C ILE A 222 2.68 17.07 -0.23
N PRO A 223 3.76 16.98 -1.03
CA PRO A 223 5.00 16.38 -0.55
C PRO A 223 5.50 17.11 0.69
N ALA A 224 6.14 16.40 1.61
CA ALA A 224 6.89 17.08 2.66
C ALA A 224 8.00 17.93 1.99
N PRO A 225 8.17 19.22 2.37
CA PRO A 225 9.22 20.04 1.78
C PRO A 225 10.58 19.43 2.14
N THR A 226 11.37 19.09 1.13
CA THR A 226 12.72 18.54 1.32
C THR A 226 13.59 19.60 2.00
N GLU A 227 14.02 19.33 3.24
CA GLU A 227 14.90 20.23 3.98
C GLU A 227 16.31 20.22 3.34
N PRO A 228 16.92 21.39 3.05
CA PRO A 228 18.10 21.51 2.19
C PRO A 228 19.47 21.31 2.88
#